data_AF-A0A1I7NS99-F1
#
_entry.id   AF-A0A1I7NS99-F1
#
_cell.length_a   1.000
_cell.length_b   1.000
_cell.length_c   1.000
_cell.angle_alpha   90.00
_cell.angle_beta   90.00
_cell.angle_gamma   90.00
#
_symmetry.space_group_name_H-M   'P 1'
#
loop_
_entity.id
_entity.type
_entity.pdbx_description
1 polymer ?
#
loop_
_entity_poly.entity_id
_entity_poly.type
_entity_poly.pdbx_seq_one_letter_code
_entity_poly.pdbx_strand_id
1 'polypeptide(L)'
;MMRRSAAVNVVIALWGMAALQTSGFAEPLAAKNPIDAVLSRALLERGAMIACAALDDDADTLKFLKISWERDIASVKEVLQKSGFDDSAIHTLVDHLDIEKATPRFADRAALSAYCSTLGDWKLRWELFMVSVPQFEIRRVLEK
;
A
#
# COMPACT_ATOMS: atom_id res chain seq x y z
N MET A 1 68.85 28.98 3.85
CA MET A 1 68.29 30.34 4.01
C MET A 1 66.85 30.33 3.49
N MET A 2 65.89 30.82 4.30
CA MET A 2 64.48 31.14 3.95
C MET A 2 63.59 29.97 3.47
N ARG A 3 62.67 29.41 4.27
CA ARG A 3 61.33 29.93 4.66
C ARG A 3 60.57 30.68 3.55
N ARG A 4 59.50 30.06 3.04
CA ARG A 4 58.18 30.62 2.62
C ARG A 4 57.30 29.46 2.15
N SER A 5 56.47 28.89 3.03
CA SER A 5 55.03 29.20 3.23
C SER A 5 54.14 28.85 2.04
N ALA A 6 53.41 27.74 2.19
CA ALA A 6 51.99 27.62 1.91
C ALA A 6 51.49 26.35 2.62
N ALA A 7 51.35 26.39 3.94
CA ALA A 7 50.06 26.15 4.55
C ALA A 7 48.92 26.65 3.67
N VAL A 8 48.07 25.73 3.19
CA VAL A 8 46.63 25.87 2.94
C VAL A 8 46.19 24.59 2.22
N ASN A 9 45.19 23.91 2.80
CA ASN A 9 44.48 22.73 2.31
C ASN A 9 45.36 21.46 2.33
N VAL A 10 45.16 20.49 3.22
CA VAL A 10 43.99 19.62 3.28
C VAL A 10 43.88 19.06 4.70
N VAL A 11 42.96 19.59 5.50
CA VAL A 11 42.45 18.91 6.71
C VAL A 11 40.93 18.93 6.63
N ILE A 12 40.38 18.19 5.66
CA ILE A 12 39.00 17.68 5.73
C ILE A 12 39.04 16.29 5.11
N ALA A 13 39.66 15.35 5.81
CA ALA A 13 39.70 13.94 5.41
C ALA A 13 39.51 13.00 6.60
N LEU A 14 38.79 13.43 7.64
CA LEU A 14 38.50 12.59 8.82
C LEU A 14 37.05 12.71 9.34
N TRP A 15 36.15 13.30 8.56
CA TRP A 15 34.70 13.35 8.86
C TRP A 15 33.84 12.63 7.80
N GLY A 16 34.47 11.87 6.90
CA GLY A 16 33.82 11.20 5.77
C GLY A 16 33.59 9.69 5.94
N MET A 17 33.84 9.12 7.12
CA MET A 17 33.73 7.66 7.34
C MET A 17 32.97 7.31 8.62
N ALA A 18 31.84 7.97 8.87
CA ALA A 18 30.83 7.51 9.83
C ALA A 18 29.39 7.63 9.28
N ALA A 19 29.25 7.71 7.96
CA ALA A 19 27.95 7.83 7.28
C ALA A 19 27.67 6.61 6.37
N LEU A 20 28.22 5.45 6.70
CA LEU A 20 27.93 4.20 6.02
C LEU A 20 27.55 3.16 7.08
N GLN A 21 26.33 2.63 6.92
CA GLN A 21 25.74 1.50 7.65
C GLN A 21 24.79 1.79 8.82
N THR A 22 24.11 2.94 8.81
CA THR A 22 22.68 2.93 9.16
C THR A 22 21.89 3.26 7.90
N SER A 23 21.91 2.35 6.92
CA SER A 23 20.72 2.14 6.10
C SER A 23 19.64 1.59 7.02
N GLY A 24 19.17 2.45 7.93
CA GLY A 24 17.78 2.42 8.30
C GLY A 24 17.06 2.68 6.99
N PHE A 25 16.71 1.61 6.27
CA PHE A 25 15.32 1.53 5.85
C PHE A 25 14.57 2.03 7.07
N ALA A 26 13.99 3.23 6.98
CA ALA A 26 13.01 3.62 7.95
C ALA A 26 12.09 2.40 7.98
N GLU A 27 12.14 1.61 9.06
CA GLU A 27 11.10 0.64 9.32
C GLU A 27 9.85 1.48 9.15
N PRO A 28 9.01 1.19 8.14
CA PRO A 28 7.88 2.04 7.94
C PRO A 28 7.17 2.01 9.28
N LEU A 29 6.90 3.18 9.86
CA LEU A 29 6.10 3.29 11.08
C LEU A 29 4.74 2.56 10.93
N ALA A 30 4.40 2.14 9.70
CA ALA A 30 3.35 1.20 9.30
C ALA A 30 3.52 -0.26 9.78
N ALA A 31 4.60 -0.66 10.45
CA ALA A 31 4.66 -1.98 11.11
C ALA A 31 3.84 -2.08 12.41
N LYS A 32 2.94 -1.12 12.71
CA LYS A 32 2.34 -0.95 14.05
C LYS A 32 0.89 -1.44 14.24
N ASN A 33 0.19 -1.91 13.21
CA ASN A 33 -1.09 -2.58 13.39
C ASN A 33 -1.31 -3.64 12.30
N PRO A 34 -1.39 -4.94 12.63
CA PRO A 34 -1.59 -5.99 11.63
C PRO A 34 -2.91 -5.86 10.86
N ILE A 35 -3.91 -5.20 11.44
CA ILE A 35 -5.20 -4.90 10.79
C ILE A 35 -5.00 -3.84 9.70
N ASP A 36 -4.26 -2.78 10.00
CA ASP A 36 -3.96 -1.69 9.06
C ASP A 36 -3.17 -2.20 7.84
N ALA A 37 -2.22 -3.11 8.07
CA ALA A 37 -1.47 -3.75 7.00
C ALA A 37 -2.37 -4.61 6.09
N VAL A 38 -3.31 -5.37 6.65
CA VAL A 38 -4.30 -6.14 5.88
C VAL A 38 -5.17 -5.20 5.04
N LEU A 39 -5.70 -4.14 5.66
CA LEU A 39 -6.57 -3.17 4.99
C LEU A 39 -5.86 -2.42 3.88
N SER A 40 -4.65 -1.93 4.14
CA SER A 40 -3.81 -1.24 3.15
C SER A 40 -3.49 -2.14 1.96
N ARG A 41 -3.12 -3.40 2.20
CA ARG A 41 -2.85 -4.35 1.12
C ARG A 41 -4.11 -4.62 0.29
N ALA A 42 -5.23 -4.89 0.93
CA ALA A 42 -6.50 -5.15 0.25
C ALA A 42 -6.94 -3.96 -0.61
N LEU A 43 -6.75 -2.72 -0.11
CA LEU A 43 -7.04 -1.49 -0.84
C LEU A 43 -6.18 -1.35 -2.10
N LEU A 44 -4.86 -1.56 -1.98
CA LEU A 44 -3.94 -1.46 -3.12
C LEU A 44 -4.23 -2.52 -4.18
N GLU A 45 -4.54 -3.74 -3.75
CA GLU A 45 -4.89 -4.84 -4.64
C GLU A 45 -6.21 -4.58 -5.37
N ARG A 46 -7.23 -4.10 -4.66
CA ARG A 46 -8.49 -3.65 -5.28
C ARG A 46 -8.24 -2.52 -6.28
N GLY A 47 -7.43 -1.53 -5.92
CA GLY A 47 -7.09 -0.40 -6.80
C GLY A 47 -6.37 -0.86 -8.07
N ALA A 48 -5.46 -1.84 -7.95
CA ALA A 48 -4.79 -2.47 -9.08
C ALA A 48 -5.77 -3.21 -10.01
N MET A 49 -6.73 -3.95 -9.45
CA MET A 49 -7.77 -4.64 -10.22
C MET A 49 -8.67 -3.64 -10.95
N ILE A 50 -9.10 -2.55 -10.30
CA ILE A 50 -9.91 -1.51 -10.93
C ILE A 50 -9.15 -0.84 -12.08
N ALA A 51 -7.87 -0.52 -11.88
CA ALA A 51 -7.05 0.04 -12.96
C ALA A 51 -7.00 -0.92 -14.16
N CYS A 52 -6.80 -2.22 -13.94
CA CYS A 52 -6.72 -3.19 -15.02
C CYS A 52 -8.06 -3.55 -15.66
N ALA A 53 -9.16 -3.50 -14.92
CA ALA A 53 -10.50 -3.61 -15.49
C ALA A 53 -10.79 -2.48 -16.49
N ALA A 54 -10.16 -1.32 -16.34
CA ALA A 54 -10.28 -0.22 -17.30
C ALA A 54 -9.60 -0.50 -18.66
N LEU A 55 -8.75 -1.53 -18.78
CA LEU A 55 -8.24 -1.96 -20.09
C LEU A 55 -9.28 -2.71 -20.91
N ASP A 56 -10.17 -3.45 -20.25
CA ASP A 56 -11.15 -4.28 -20.94
C ASP A 56 -12.41 -3.47 -21.33
N ASP A 57 -12.45 -2.18 -20.97
CA ASP A 57 -13.58 -1.27 -21.16
C ASP A 57 -14.91 -1.87 -20.62
N ASP A 58 -14.82 -2.73 -19.60
CA ASP A 58 -15.93 -3.41 -18.95
C ASP A 58 -16.47 -2.56 -17.78
N ALA A 59 -17.45 -1.72 -18.11
CA ALA A 59 -18.08 -0.81 -17.16
C ALA A 59 -18.80 -1.55 -16.00
N ASP A 60 -19.35 -2.73 -16.26
CA ASP A 60 -20.07 -3.50 -15.24
C ASP A 60 -19.10 -4.11 -14.23
N THR A 61 -17.98 -4.68 -14.70
CA THR A 61 -16.91 -5.17 -13.84
C THR A 61 -16.30 -4.03 -13.02
N LEU A 62 -16.02 -2.88 -13.63
CA LEU A 62 -15.52 -1.70 -12.91
C LEU A 62 -16.49 -1.25 -11.80
N LYS A 63 -17.78 -1.14 -12.12
CA LYS A 63 -18.81 -0.77 -11.16
C LYS A 63 -18.91 -1.80 -10.03
N PHE A 64 -18.88 -3.08 -10.37
CA PHE A 64 -18.94 -4.16 -9.40
C PHE A 64 -17.74 -4.16 -8.44
N LEU A 65 -16.52 -3.97 -8.95
CA LEU A 65 -15.30 -3.88 -8.13
C LEU A 65 -15.37 -2.71 -7.12
N LYS A 66 -15.93 -1.57 -7.52
CA LYS A 66 -16.12 -0.42 -6.61
C LYS A 66 -17.19 -0.69 -5.55
N ILE A 67 -18.36 -1.19 -5.95
CA ILE A 67 -19.46 -1.49 -5.02
C ILE A 67 -19.07 -2.63 -4.05
N SER A 68 -18.38 -3.65 -4.54
CA SER A 68 -17.90 -4.74 -3.68
C SER A 68 -16.90 -4.25 -2.64
N TRP A 69 -16.00 -3.31 -2.99
CA TRP A 69 -15.12 -2.69 -2.01
C TRP A 69 -15.87 -2.00 -0.87
N GLU A 70 -16.93 -1.24 -1.17
CA GLU A 70 -17.76 -0.60 -0.14
C GLU A 70 -18.39 -1.64 0.80
N ARG A 71 -18.83 -2.78 0.26
CA ARG A 71 -19.39 -3.90 1.04
C ARG A 71 -18.32 -4.60 1.89
N ASP A 72 -17.11 -4.74 1.37
CA ASP A 72 -15.97 -5.30 2.08
C ASP A 72 -15.65 -4.41 3.30
N ILE A 73 -15.59 -3.08 3.11
CA ILE A 73 -15.35 -2.13 4.21
C ILE A 73 -16.48 -2.13 5.24
N ALA A 74 -17.74 -2.22 4.82
CA ALA A 74 -18.85 -2.37 5.77
C ALA A 74 -18.70 -3.65 6.61
N SER A 75 -18.34 -4.77 5.97
CA SER A 75 -18.11 -6.05 6.65
C SER A 75 -16.91 -6.01 7.59
N VAL A 76 -15.84 -5.30 7.23
CA VAL A 76 -14.69 -5.03 8.11
C VAL A 76 -15.14 -4.29 9.37
N LYS A 77 -15.92 -3.22 9.23
CA LYS A 77 -16.44 -2.45 10.38
C LYS A 77 -17.22 -3.35 11.33
N GLU A 78 -18.12 -4.19 10.81
CA GLU A 78 -18.88 -5.13 11.63
C GLU A 78 -17.99 -6.14 12.37
N VAL A 79 -16.94 -6.66 11.72
CA VAL A 79 -16.00 -7.59 12.35
C VAL A 79 -15.26 -6.89 13.49
N LEU A 80 -14.73 -5.68 13.25
CA LEU A 80 -14.01 -4.91 14.28
C LEU A 80 -14.90 -4.55 15.47
N GLN A 81 -16.15 -4.14 15.23
CA GLN A 81 -17.12 -3.86 16.29
C GLN A 81 -17.40 -5.11 17.14
N LYS A 82 -17.64 -6.26 16.51
CA LYS A 82 -17.86 -7.54 17.22
C LYS A 82 -16.65 -7.99 18.04
N SER A 83 -15.45 -7.54 17.65
CA SER A 83 -14.21 -7.80 18.37
C SER A 83 -13.88 -6.74 19.44
N GLY A 84 -14.80 -5.81 19.71
CA GLY A 84 -14.69 -4.86 20.83
C GLY A 84 -13.92 -3.58 20.50
N PHE A 85 -13.64 -3.30 19.23
CA PHE A 85 -13.10 -1.99 18.82
C PHE A 85 -14.19 -0.93 18.94
N ASP A 86 -13.83 0.22 19.51
CA ASP A 86 -14.73 1.37 19.54
C ASP A 86 -14.81 2.07 18.18
N ASP A 87 -15.84 2.90 18.00
CA ASP A 87 -16.09 3.58 16.73
C ASP A 87 -14.95 4.53 16.33
N SER A 88 -14.20 5.10 17.28
CA SER A 88 -13.08 6.00 16.99
C SER A 88 -11.87 5.25 16.44
N ALA A 89 -11.56 4.09 17.00
CA ALA A 89 -10.52 3.20 16.51
C ALA A 89 -10.86 2.67 15.11
N ILE A 90 -12.12 2.27 14.89
CA ILE A 90 -12.60 1.79 13.59
C ILE A 90 -12.52 2.91 12.55
N HIS A 91 -12.99 4.11 12.88
CA HIS A 91 -12.90 5.28 12.02
C HIS A 91 -11.46 5.55 11.57
N THR A 92 -10.50 5.54 12.51
CA THR A 92 -9.08 5.73 12.19
C THR A 92 -8.55 4.69 11.19
N LEU A 93 -9.00 3.44 11.30
CA LEU A 93 -8.58 2.33 10.43
C LEU A 93 -9.20 2.37 9.03
N VAL A 94 -10.40 2.93 8.87
CA VAL A 94 -11.16 2.77 7.62
C VAL A 94 -11.32 4.06 6.82
N ASP A 95 -11.21 5.24 7.45
CA ASP A 95 -11.50 6.52 6.78
C ASP A 95 -10.49 6.90 5.70
N HIS A 96 -9.27 6.39 5.82
CA HIS A 96 -8.23 6.63 4.83
C HIS A 96 -8.29 5.65 3.64
N LEU A 97 -9.20 4.67 3.66
CA LEU A 97 -9.32 3.60 2.65
C LEU A 97 -10.11 4.03 1.41
N ASP A 98 -9.65 5.11 0.78
CA ASP A 98 -10.25 5.73 -0.41
C ASP A 98 -9.80 5.01 -1.69
N ILE A 99 -10.72 4.25 -2.29
CA ILE A 99 -10.41 3.43 -3.47
C ILE A 99 -10.08 4.26 -4.71
N GLU A 100 -10.66 5.46 -4.85
CA GLU A 100 -10.41 6.33 -6.00
C GLU A 100 -9.01 6.96 -5.94
N LYS A 101 -8.50 7.18 -4.73
CA LYS A 101 -7.11 7.63 -4.51
C LYS A 101 -6.10 6.49 -4.60
N ALA A 102 -6.47 5.30 -4.15
CA ALA A 102 -5.60 4.13 -4.21
C ALA A 102 -5.47 3.54 -5.62
N THR A 103 -6.48 3.73 -6.48
CA THR A 103 -6.47 3.25 -7.87
C THR A 103 -5.39 4.00 -8.66
N PRO A 104 -4.35 3.30 -9.17
CA PRO A 104 -3.30 3.94 -9.96
C PRO A 104 -3.87 4.55 -11.25
N ARG A 105 -3.40 5.76 -11.59
CA ARG A 105 -3.76 6.45 -12.82
C ARG A 105 -2.56 6.48 -13.76
N PHE A 106 -2.81 6.23 -15.04
CA PHE A 106 -1.79 6.16 -16.07
C PHE A 106 -1.99 7.27 -17.09
N ALA A 107 -0.89 7.82 -17.61
CA ALA A 107 -0.91 8.91 -18.58
C ALA A 107 -1.53 8.47 -19.92
N ASP A 108 -1.39 7.19 -20.27
CA ASP A 108 -1.91 6.60 -21.49
C ASP A 108 -2.22 5.10 -21.31
N ARG A 109 -2.87 4.53 -22.33
CA ARG A 109 -3.27 3.11 -22.36
C ARG A 109 -2.08 2.16 -22.45
N ALA A 110 -0.96 2.58 -23.03
CA ALA A 110 0.24 1.73 -23.14
C ALA A 110 0.91 1.54 -21.77
N ALA A 111 1.00 2.60 -20.97
CA ALA A 111 1.48 2.54 -19.59
C ALA A 111 0.57 1.68 -18.70
N LEU A 112 -0.76 1.82 -18.85
CA LEU A 112 -1.71 0.96 -18.16
C LEU A 112 -1.56 -0.52 -18.57
N SER A 113 -1.44 -0.79 -19.87
CA SER A 113 -1.24 -2.15 -20.39
C SER A 113 0.05 -2.77 -19.87
N ALA A 114 1.15 -2.01 -19.85
CA ALA A 114 2.41 -2.46 -19.27
C ALA A 114 2.26 -2.80 -17.79
N TYR A 115 1.64 -1.92 -17.00
CA TYR A 115 1.35 -2.18 -15.58
C TYR A 115 0.54 -3.47 -15.38
N CYS A 116 -0.57 -3.63 -16.11
CA CYS A 116 -1.42 -4.81 -15.98
C CYS A 116 -0.75 -6.11 -16.44
N SER A 117 0.16 -6.03 -17.42
CA SER A 117 0.98 -7.18 -17.81
C SER A 117 1.92 -7.64 -16.67
N THR A 118 2.47 -6.70 -15.89
CA THR A 118 3.33 -7.04 -14.73
C THR A 118 2.54 -7.63 -13.56
N LEU A 119 1.29 -7.22 -13.40
CA LEU A 119 0.41 -7.81 -12.41
C LEU A 119 0.07 -9.27 -12.78
N GLY A 120 -0.02 -9.60 -14.06
CA GLY A 120 -0.46 -10.92 -14.53
C GLY A 120 -1.98 -11.04 -14.54
N ASP A 121 -2.52 -12.26 -14.48
CA ASP A 121 -3.97 -12.49 -14.55
C ASP A 121 -4.67 -11.95 -13.30
N TRP A 122 -5.18 -10.72 -13.41
CA TRP A 122 -5.87 -10.03 -12.32
C TRP A 122 -7.30 -10.54 -12.14
N LYS A 123 -7.92 -11.11 -13.18
CA LYS A 123 -9.28 -11.68 -13.10
C LYS A 123 -9.25 -12.96 -12.32
N LEU A 124 -8.32 -13.86 -12.65
CA LEU A 124 -8.11 -15.08 -11.87
C LEU A 124 -7.73 -14.75 -10.43
N ARG A 125 -6.81 -13.78 -10.22
CA ARG A 125 -6.49 -13.33 -8.87
C ARG A 125 -7.72 -12.77 -8.15
N TRP A 126 -8.57 -12.00 -8.82
CA TRP A 126 -9.81 -11.51 -8.24
C TRP A 126 -10.76 -12.66 -7.86
N GLU A 127 -10.97 -13.64 -8.73
CA GLU A 127 -11.79 -14.82 -8.44
C GLU A 127 -11.25 -15.61 -7.23
N LEU A 128 -9.93 -15.75 -7.12
CA LEU A 128 -9.27 -16.33 -5.96
C LEU A 128 -9.35 -15.42 -4.71
N PHE A 129 -9.33 -14.09 -4.89
CA PHE A 129 -9.47 -13.10 -3.82
C PHE A 129 -10.91 -12.88 -3.36
N MET A 130 -11.93 -13.29 -4.12
CA MET A 130 -13.28 -13.43 -3.58
C MET A 130 -13.32 -14.42 -2.40
N VAL A 131 -12.29 -15.26 -2.25
CA VAL A 131 -12.05 -16.10 -1.07
C VAL A 131 -11.21 -15.38 0.02
N SER A 132 -10.46 -14.34 -0.35
CA SER A 132 -9.49 -13.60 0.50
C SER A 132 -9.92 -12.14 0.75
N VAL A 133 -11.19 -11.95 1.08
CA VAL A 133 -11.80 -10.64 1.37
C VAL A 133 -11.30 -10.11 2.73
N PRO A 134 -10.97 -8.82 2.90
CA PRO A 134 -10.25 -8.31 4.09
C PRO A 134 -10.89 -8.70 5.43
N GLN A 135 -12.22 -8.80 5.52
CA GLN A 135 -12.92 -9.25 6.73
C GLN A 135 -12.52 -10.66 7.19
N PHE A 136 -12.18 -11.57 6.26
CA PHE A 136 -11.73 -12.92 6.63
C PHE A 136 -10.31 -12.91 7.18
N GLU A 137 -9.43 -12.12 6.57
CA GLU A 137 -8.06 -11.98 7.04
C GLU A 137 -8.00 -11.24 8.38
N ILE A 138 -8.82 -10.21 8.57
CA ILE A 138 -8.94 -9.50 9.84
C ILE A 138 -9.42 -10.44 10.94
N ARG A 139 -10.43 -11.30 10.69
CA ARG A 139 -10.82 -12.34 11.66
C ARG A 139 -9.63 -13.20 12.06
N ARG A 140 -8.86 -13.68 11.08
CA ARG A 140 -7.65 -14.48 11.33
C ARG A 140 -6.59 -13.73 12.13
N VAL A 141 -6.45 -12.42 11.94
CA VAL A 141 -5.53 -11.57 12.71
C VAL A 141 -6.02 -11.41 14.14
N LEU A 142 -7.33 -11.27 14.35
CA LEU A 142 -7.95 -11.08 15.67
C LEU A 142 -8.04 -12.38 16.50
N GLU A 143 -8.02 -13.55 15.84
CA GLU A 143 -8.04 -14.87 16.50
C GLU A 143 -6.65 -15.37 16.94
N LYS A 144 -5.57 -14.67 16.59
CA LYS A 144 -4.19 -14.98 16.99
C LYS A 144 -3.81 -14.30 18.30
#